data_AF-A0A369B033-F1
#
_entry.id   AF-A0A369B033-F1
#
_cell.length_a   1.000
_cell.length_b   1.000
_cell.length_c   1.000
_cell.angle_alpha   90.00
_cell.angle_beta   90.00
_cell.angle_gamma   90.00
#
_symmetry.space_group_name_H-M   'P 1'
#
loop_
_entity.id
_entity.type
_entity.pdbx_description
1 polymer ?
#
loop_
_entity_poly.entity_id
_entity_poly.type
_entity_poly.pdbx_seq_one_letter_code
_entity_poly.pdbx_strand_id
1 'polypeptide(L)'
;MLIVLFVIAVLILLFVPNLVKQTDNINNQGNQALTKVIETQSEMYFMDNNKRPGSTDDLLKGGYISEDQKTKADELEIAVK
;
A
#
# COMPACT_ATOMS: atom_id res chain seq x y z
N MET A 1 27.45 -32.22 16.23
CA MET A 1 26.95 -31.28 15.20
C MET A 1 25.43 -31.33 15.01
N LEU A 2 24.75 -32.46 15.22
CA LEU A 2 23.29 -32.58 15.09
C LEU A 2 22.48 -31.66 16.01
N ILE A 3 22.88 -31.53 17.28
CA ILE A 3 22.19 -30.66 18.25
C ILE A 3 22.20 -29.19 17.80
N VAL A 4 23.28 -28.74 17.17
CA VAL A 4 23.41 -27.36 16.69
C VAL A 4 22.41 -27.09 15.57
N LEU A 5 22.26 -28.02 14.62
CA LEU A 5 21.28 -27.91 13.54
C LEU A 5 19.84 -27.93 14.07
N PHE A 6 19.57 -28.75 15.08
CA PHE A 6 18.27 -28.79 15.75
C PHE A 6 17.91 -27.44 16.39
N VAL A 7 18.85 -26.83 17.12
CA VAL A 7 18.63 -25.52 17.75
C VAL A 7 18.38 -24.43 16.70
N ILE A 8 19.15 -24.38 15.61
CA ILE A 8 18.94 -23.40 14.53
C ILE A 8 17.56 -23.57 13.88
N ALA A 9 17.12 -24.80 13.64
CA ALA A 9 15.79 -25.07 13.07
C ALA A 9 14.65 -24.54 13.95
N VAL A 10 14.74 -24.76 15.28
CA VAL A 10 13.75 -24.25 16.24
C VAL A 10 13.76 -22.72 16.28
N LEU A 11 14.95 -22.08 16.25
CA LEU A 11 15.05 -20.63 16.21
C LEU A 11 14.39 -20.04 14.95
N ILE A 12 14.69 -20.59 13.77
CA ILE A 12 14.07 -20.15 12.50
C ILE A 12 12.55 -20.25 12.59
N LEU A 13 12.02 -21.35 13.13
CA LEU A 13 10.58 -21.57 13.28
C LEU A 13 9.93 -20.52 14.19
N LEU A 14 10.63 -20.03 15.22
CA LEU A 14 10.14 -18.96 16.09
C LEU A 14 10.27 -17.56 15.45
N PHE A 15 11.33 -17.30 14.68
CA PHE A 15 11.59 -15.98 14.09
C PHE A 15 10.77 -15.70 12.81
N VAL A 16 10.65 -16.67 11.90
CA VAL A 16 9.92 -16.54 10.63
C VAL A 16 8.48 -16.02 10.81
N PRO A 17 7.63 -16.57 11.69
CA PRO A 17 6.26 -16.08 11.83
C PRO A 17 6.21 -14.63 12.36
N ASN A 18 7.21 -14.21 13.15
CA ASN A 18 7.28 -12.84 13.64
C ASN A 18 7.68 -11.85 12.53
N LEU A 19 8.60 -12.25 11.64
CA LEU A 19 9.02 -11.46 10.47
C LEU A 19 7.89 -11.28 9.45
N VAL A 20 7.11 -12.35 9.19
CA VAL A 20 5.95 -12.28 8.28
C VAL A 20 4.92 -11.28 8.80
N LYS A 21 4.54 -11.38 10.09
CA LYS A 21 3.60 -10.44 10.71
C LYS A 21 4.07 -8.98 10.62
N GLN A 22 5.37 -8.74 10.80
CA GLN A 22 5.91 -7.39 10.70
C GLN A 22 5.83 -6.85 9.26
N THR A 23 6.13 -7.71 8.28
CA THR A 23 6.01 -7.36 6.85
C THR A 23 4.56 -7.06 6.47
N ASP A 24 3.61 -7.86 6.92
CA ASP A 24 2.18 -7.65 6.68
C ASP A 24 1.69 -6.32 7.29
N ASN A 25 2.11 -6.01 8.53
CA ASN A 25 1.78 -4.75 9.18
C ASN A 25 2.34 -3.53 8.41
N ILE A 26 3.57 -3.62 7.91
CA ILE A 26 4.19 -2.57 7.10
C ILE A 26 3.41 -2.37 5.80
N ASN A 27 3.05 -3.46 5.12
CA ASN A 27 2.25 -3.39 3.89
C ASN A 27 0.89 -2.74 4.14
N ASN A 28 0.20 -3.13 5.21
CA ASN A 28 -1.08 -2.53 5.60
C ASN A 28 -0.96 -1.04 5.90
N GLN A 29 0.07 -0.63 6.63
CA GLN A 29 0.32 0.78 6.93
C GLN A 29 0.63 1.58 5.66
N GLY A 30 1.39 0.99 4.73
CA GLY A 30 1.69 1.57 3.42
C GLY A 30 0.44 1.74 2.56
N ASN A 31 -0.45 0.74 2.56
CA ASN A 31 -1.72 0.80 1.84
C ASN A 31 -2.63 1.91 2.40
N GLN A 32 -2.73 2.04 3.73
CA GLN A 32 -3.47 3.13 4.36
C GLN A 32 -2.89 4.51 4.02
N ALA A 33 -1.56 4.64 4.01
CA ALA A 33 -0.90 5.88 3.60
C ALA A 33 -1.19 6.21 2.13
N LEU A 34 -1.18 5.21 1.25
CA LEU A 34 -1.55 5.38 -0.16
C LEU A 34 -3.01 5.83 -0.30
N THR A 35 -3.95 5.23 0.43
CA THR A 35 -5.34 5.70 0.45
C THR A 35 -5.41 7.17 0.83
N LYS A 36 -4.64 7.62 1.83
CA LYS A 36 -4.64 9.02 2.25
C LYS A 36 -4.08 9.96 1.19
N VAL A 37 -3.07 9.52 0.46
CA VAL A 37 -2.54 10.25 -0.70
C VAL A 37 -3.62 10.37 -1.76
N ILE A 38 -4.25 9.27 -2.18
CA ILE A 38 -5.33 9.29 -3.19
C ILE A 38 -6.48 10.23 -2.76
N GLU A 39 -6.92 10.20 -1.51
CA GLU A 39 -7.92 11.14 -0.99
C GLU A 39 -7.47 12.60 -1.14
N THR A 40 -6.22 12.90 -0.77
CA THR A 40 -5.67 14.26 -0.87
C THR A 40 -5.58 14.73 -2.32
N GLN A 41 -5.19 13.82 -3.23
CA GLN A 41 -5.13 14.08 -4.67
C GLN A 41 -6.54 14.29 -5.25
N SER A 42 -7.54 13.56 -4.74
CA SER A 42 -8.95 13.73 -5.12
C SER A 42 -9.49 15.09 -4.69
N GLU A 43 -9.10 15.55 -3.51
CA GLU A 43 -9.45 16.89 -3.03
C GLU A 43 -8.78 17.98 -3.89
N MET A 44 -7.51 17.81 -4.27
CA MET A 44 -6.84 18.75 -5.17
C MET A 44 -7.50 18.79 -6.55
N TYR A 45 -7.85 17.63 -7.12
CA TYR A 45 -8.63 17.56 -8.35
C TYR A 45 -9.96 18.32 -8.22
N PHE A 46 -10.64 18.19 -7.08
CA PHE A 46 -11.88 18.91 -6.81
C PHE A 46 -11.68 20.42 -6.71
N MET A 47 -10.62 20.89 -6.05
CA MET A 47 -10.31 22.31 -5.96
C MET A 47 -10.05 22.93 -7.34
N ASP A 48 -9.38 22.20 -8.23
CA ASP A 48 -9.01 22.72 -9.55
C ASP A 48 -10.14 22.62 -10.59
N ASN A 49 -11.00 21.60 -10.49
CA ASN A 49 -12.03 21.30 -11.50
C ASN A 49 -13.46 21.55 -11.00
N ASN A 50 -13.63 21.90 -9.73
CA ASN A 50 -14.92 22.04 -9.05
C ASN A 50 -15.84 20.80 -9.20
N LYS A 51 -15.24 19.63 -9.41
CA LYS A 51 -15.88 18.34 -9.66
C LYS A 51 -15.02 17.23 -9.08
N ARG A 52 -15.62 16.24 -8.41
CA ARG A 52 -14.89 15.07 -7.92
C ARG A 52 -14.38 14.20 -9.08
N PRO A 53 -13.18 13.62 -8.98
CA PRO A 53 -12.72 12.62 -9.93
C PRO A 53 -13.66 11.40 -9.92
N GLY A 54 -13.95 10.81 -11.09
CA GLY A 54 -14.77 9.60 -11.19
C GLY A 54 -13.95 8.32 -11.07
N SER A 55 -12.64 8.40 -11.26
CA SER A 55 -11.73 7.26 -11.29
C SER A 55 -10.28 7.66 -10.98
N THR A 56 -9.43 6.68 -10.70
CA THR A 56 -7.97 6.87 -10.57
C THR A 56 -7.36 7.33 -11.90
N ASP A 57 -7.98 7.02 -13.04
CA ASP A 57 -7.58 7.52 -14.36
C ASP A 57 -7.72 9.04 -14.49
N ASP A 58 -8.73 9.65 -13.85
CA ASP A 58 -8.91 11.11 -13.86
C ASP A 58 -7.78 11.80 -13.09
N LEU A 59 -7.35 11.19 -11.98
CA LEU A 59 -6.20 11.67 -11.21
C LEU A 59 -4.89 11.51 -11.98
N LEU A 60 -4.71 10.40 -12.71
CA LEU A 60 -3.52 10.19 -13.53
C LEU A 60 -3.45 11.18 -14.70
N LYS A 61 -4.56 11.35 -15.45
CA LYS A 61 -4.65 12.30 -16.56
C LYS A 61 -4.45 13.74 -16.10
N GLY A 62 -4.92 14.07 -14.91
CA GLY A 62 -4.72 15.37 -14.28
C GLY A 62 -3.31 15.58 -13.69
N GLY A 63 -2.46 14.56 -13.68
CA GLY A 63 -1.11 14.63 -13.13
C GLY A 63 -1.04 14.66 -11.59
N TYR A 64 -2.12 14.31 -10.90
CA TYR A 64 -2.20 14.27 -9.44
C TYR A 64 -1.54 13.02 -8.86
N ILE A 65 -1.50 11.92 -9.62
CA ILE A 65 -0.86 10.67 -9.22
C ILE A 65 0.06 10.14 -10.32
N SER A 66 1.07 9.39 -9.91
CA SER A 66 1.93 8.63 -10.81
C SER A 66 1.28 7.31 -11.27
N GLU A 67 1.80 6.74 -12.37
CA GLU A 67 1.36 5.45 -12.90
C GLU A 67 1.53 4.30 -11.89
N ASP A 68 2.62 4.32 -11.10
CA ASP A 68 2.88 3.35 -10.03
C ASP A 68 1.81 3.44 -8.92
N GLN A 69 1.46 4.67 -8.51
CA GLN A 69 0.41 4.89 -7.51
C GLN A 69 -0.96 4.48 -8.02
N LYS A 70 -1.23 4.71 -9.31
CA LYS A 70 -2.46 4.31 -9.98
C LYS A 70 -2.60 2.80 -10.04
N THR A 71 -1.56 2.10 -10.50
CA THR A 71 -1.52 0.63 -10.54
C THR A 71 -1.75 0.03 -9.16
N LYS A 72 -1.05 0.54 -8.14
CA LYS A 72 -1.18 0.05 -6.78
C LYS A 72 -2.53 0.40 -6.14
N ALA A 73 -3.13 1.54 -6.49
CA ALA A 73 -4.47 1.90 -6.04
C ALA A 73 -5.54 1.01 -6.69
N ASP A 74 -5.39 0.68 -7.98
CA ASP A 74 -6.29 -0.21 -8.71
C ASP A 74 -6.21 -1.65 -8.17
N GLU A 75 -5.00 -2.17 -7.90
CA GLU A 75 -4.78 -3.49 -7.29
C GLU A 75 -5.39 -3.61 -5.88
N LEU A 76 -5.39 -2.51 -5.13
CA LEU A 76 -5.91 -2.44 -3.76
C LEU A 76 -7.37 -1.95 -3.71
N GLU A 77 -8.02 -1.77 -4.86
CA GLU A 77 -9.39 -1.27 -5.01
C GLU A 77 -9.65 0.02 -4.20
N ILE A 78 -8.66 0.93 -4.16
CA ILE A 78 -8.75 2.18 -3.42
C ILE A 78 -9.73 3.12 -4.13
N ALA A 79 -10.87 3.37 -3.49
CA ALA A 79 -11.89 4.26 -4.02
C ALA A 79 -11.42 5.72 -4.04
N VAL A 80 -11.70 6.39 -5.15
CA VAL A 80 -11.50 7.84 -5.33
C VAL A 80 -12.75 8.58 -4.83
N LYS A 81 -12.59 9.61 -4.01
CA LYS A 81 -13.72 10.29 -3.33
C LYS A 81 -13.72 11.80 -3.45
#